data_AF-A0A7Y6UGR6-F1
#
_entry.id   AF-A0A7Y6UGR6-F1
#
_cell.length_a   1.000
_cell.length_b   1.000
_cell.length_c   1.000
_cell.angle_alpha   90.00
_cell.angle_beta   90.00
_cell.angle_gamma   90.00
#
_symmetry.space_group_name_H-M   'P 1'
#
loop_
_entity.id
_entity.type
_entity.pdbx_description
1 polymer ?
#
loop_
_entity_poly.entity_id
_entity_poly.type
_entity_poly.pdbx_seq_one_letter_code
_entity_poly.pdbx_strand_id
1 'polypeptide(L)' 'MHTFELFAVVRVSRLLRAGDDDYDDWATNVRPPRPGDVATIVDVLAPDRFVVELVNDVGATEWVSDLTADELEPFVS' A
#
# COMPACT_ATOMS: atom_id res chain seq x y z
N MET A 1 -10.63 14.20 -1.72
CA MET A 1 -10.31 13.14 -0.75
C MET A 1 -10.81 11.84 -1.38
N HIS A 2 -9.89 10.96 -1.79
CA HIS A 2 -10.26 9.65 -2.29
C HIS A 2 -10.41 8.72 -1.08
N THR A 3 -11.46 7.89 -1.09
CA THR A 3 -11.62 6.79 -0.15
C THR A 3 -11.60 5.50 -0.96
N PHE A 4 -10.86 4.51 -0.48
CA PHE A 4 -10.77 3.19 -1.10
C PHE A 4 -11.58 2.17 -0.31
N GLU A 5 -12.06 1.15 -1.02
CA GLU A 5 -12.78 0.03 -0.43
C GLU A 5 -11.85 -1.16 -0.19
N LEU A 6 -12.26 -2.05 0.71
CA LEU A 6 -11.55 -3.31 0.95
C LEU A 6 -11.43 -4.11 -0.37
N PHE A 7 -10.26 -4.68 -0.59
CA PHE A 7 -9.87 -5.41 -1.81
C PHE A 7 -9.82 -4.58 -3.10
N ALA A 8 -9.93 -3.25 -3.01
CA ALA A 8 -9.64 -2.40 -4.15
C ALA A 8 -8.16 -2.54 -4.56
N VAL A 9 -7.92 -2.58 -5.87
CA VAL A 9 -6.57 -2.56 -6.44
C VAL A 9 -6.15 -1.10 -6.62
N VAL A 10 -4.98 -0.77 -6.09
CA VAL A 10 -4.44 0.59 -6.07
C VAL A 10 -3.02 0.59 -6.61
N ARG A 11 -2.57 1.76 -7.07
CA ARG A 11 -1.16 2.01 -7.35
C ARG A 11 -0.62 3.01 -6.34
N VAL A 12 0.58 2.75 -5.81
CA VAL A 12 1.33 3.72 -5.02
C VAL A 12 1.80 4.83 -5.98
N SER A 13 1.27 6.04 -5.82
CA SER A 13 1.59 7.18 -6.69
C SER A 13 2.79 7.98 -6.17
N ARG A 14 2.93 8.07 -4.84
CA ARG A 14 4.03 8.74 -4.13
C ARG A 14 4.15 8.19 -2.71
N LEU A 15 5.27 8.47 -2.05
CA LEU A 15 5.49 8.20 -0.64
C LEU A 15 5.71 9.52 0.11
N LEU A 16 5.04 9.70 1.25
CA LEU A 16 5.11 10.92 2.05
C LEU A 16 6.10 10.84 3.23
N ARG A 17 6.49 9.65 3.67
CA ARG A 17 7.49 9.41 4.71
C ARG A 17 8.88 9.32 4.07
N ALA A 18 9.92 9.67 4.83
CA ALA A 18 11.24 9.95 4.26
C ALA A 18 12.19 8.75 4.30
N GLY A 19 11.91 7.71 5.10
CA GLY A 19 12.73 6.50 5.22
C GLY A 19 12.03 5.24 4.75
N ASP A 20 12.81 4.30 4.21
CA ASP A 20 12.34 2.95 3.85
C ASP A 20 11.78 2.19 5.08
N ASP A 21 12.43 2.36 6.24
CA ASP A 21 12.00 1.79 7.52
C ASP A 21 10.66 2.38 8.02
N ASP A 22 10.26 3.55 7.52
CA ASP A 22 9.01 4.20 7.94
C ASP A 22 7.77 3.49 7.38
N TYR A 23 7.94 2.53 6.49
CA TYR A 23 6.85 1.77 5.86
C TYR A 23 6.84 0.28 6.24
N ASP A 24 7.74 -0.17 7.12
CA ASP A 24 7.68 -1.53 7.70
C ASP A 24 6.85 -1.56 8.99
N ASP A 25 5.63 -1.01 8.92
CA ASP A 25 4.70 -0.90 10.05
C ASP A 25 4.40 -2.25 10.72
N TRP A 26 4.59 -3.34 9.97
CA TRP A 26 4.27 -4.72 10.37
C TRP A 26 5.51 -5.60 10.61
N ALA A 27 6.73 -5.08 10.41
CA ALA A 27 8.00 -5.81 10.57
C ALA A 27 8.09 -7.10 9.72
N THR A 28 7.47 -7.09 8.54
CA THR A 28 7.38 -8.25 7.63
C THR A 28 7.89 -7.96 6.23
N ASN A 29 8.24 -6.71 5.92
CA ASN A 29 8.56 -6.31 4.56
C ASN A 29 9.88 -6.92 4.08
N VAL A 30 9.84 -7.57 2.92
CA VAL A 30 11.05 -8.01 2.20
C VAL A 30 11.75 -6.79 1.57
N ARG A 31 10.96 -5.79 1.17
CA ARG A 31 11.40 -4.46 0.72
C ARG A 31 10.32 -3.42 1.04
N PRO A 32 10.65 -2.12 1.09
CA PRO A 32 9.63 -1.08 1.24
C PRO A 32 8.74 -0.94 -0.01
N PRO A 33 7.53 -0.35 0.13
CA PRO A 33 6.72 0.09 -1.00
C PRO A 33 7.46 1.13 -1.84
N ARG A 34 7.09 1.25 -3.12
CA ARG A 34 7.68 2.22 -4.06
C ARG A 34 6.62 2.81 -4.99
N PRO A 35 6.78 4.07 -5.45
CA PRO A 35 5.93 4.60 -6.51
C PRO A 35 5.90 3.69 -7.73
N GLY A 36 4.71 3.39 -8.24
CA GLY A 36 4.47 2.46 -9.33
C GLY A 36 4.04 1.06 -8.89
N ASP A 37 4.25 0.68 -7.63
CA ASP A 37 3.76 -0.59 -7.08
C ASP A 37 2.24 -0.67 -7.21
N VAL A 38 1.74 -1.82 -7.69
CA VAL A 38 0.31 -2.13 -7.76
C VAL A 38 0.01 -3.16 -6.69
N ALA A 39 -0.93 -2.84 -5.81
CA ALA A 39 -1.17 -3.55 -4.57
C ALA A 39 -2.66 -3.56 -4.22
N THR A 40 -3.03 -4.28 -3.16
CA THR A 40 -4.42 -4.47 -2.75
C THR A 40 -4.67 -3.85 -1.38
N ILE A 41 -5.81 -3.18 -1.21
CA ILE A 41 -6.29 -2.76 0.12
C ILE A 41 -6.74 -4.00 0.89
N VAL A 42 -6.10 -4.28 2.03
CA VAL A 42 -6.42 -5.44 2.88
C VAL A 42 -7.06 -5.08 4.22
N ASP A 43 -7.02 -3.80 4.60
CA ASP A 43 -7.81 -3.26 5.71
C ASP A 43 -8.03 -1.74 5.57
N VAL A 44 -9.04 -1.21 6.26
CA VAL A 44 -9.37 0.22 6.32
C VAL A 44 -9.29 0.70 7.78
N LEU A 45 -8.19 1.37 8.12
CA LEU A 45 -7.94 1.85 9.48
C LEU A 45 -8.71 3.15 9.79
N ALA A 46 -8.85 4.01 8.78
CA ALA A 46 -9.57 5.27 8.83
C ALA A 46 -10.06 5.65 7.42
N PRO A 47 -10.93 6.66 7.24
CA PRO A 47 -11.43 7.06 5.92
C PRO A 47 -10.37 7.43 4.88
N ASP A 48 -9.16 7.79 5.33
CA ASP A 48 -8.01 8.21 4.54
C ASP A 48 -6.74 7.38 4.81
N ARG A 49 -6.82 6.29 5.58
CA ARG A 49 -5.68 5.44 5.95
C ARG A 49 -6.03 3.96 5.80
N PHE A 50 -5.19 3.25 5.07
CA PHE A 50 -5.46 1.88 4.59
C PHE A 50 -4.25 1.00 4.89
N VAL A 51 -4.49 -0.29 5.13
CA VAL A 51 -3.43 -1.30 5.08
C VAL A 51 -3.39 -1.84 3.66
N VAL A 52 -2.21 -1.79 3.05
CA VAL A 52 -1.99 -2.16 1.66
C VAL A 52 -0.99 -3.29 1.60
N GLU A 53 -1.29 -4.31 0.80
CA GLU A 53 -0.44 -5.49 0.61
C GLU A 53 -0.06 -5.64 -0.87
N LEU A 54 1.24 -5.78 -1.12
CA LEU A 54 1.75 -6.25 -2.41
C LEU A 54 2.19 -7.70 -2.28
N VAL A 55 1.69 -8.51 -3.21
CA VAL A 55 2.05 -9.92 -3.36
C VAL A 55 2.89 -10.06 -4.63
N ASN A 56 3.98 -10.81 -4.53
CA ASN A 56 4.87 -11.08 -5.66
C ASN A 56 4.30 -12.13 -6.63
N ASP A 57 5.06 -12.46 -7.67
CA ASP A 57 4.68 -13.41 -8.72
C ASP A 57 4.49 -14.86 -8.25
N VAL A 58 5.02 -15.21 -7.07
CA VAL A 58 4.84 -16.53 -6.44
C VAL A 58 3.72 -16.56 -5.40
N GLY A 59 2.96 -15.48 -5.24
CA GLY A 59 1.84 -15.42 -4.30
C GLY A 59 2.26 -15.18 -2.85
N ALA A 60 3.49 -14.76 -2.59
CA ALA A 60 3.97 -14.40 -1.26
C ALA A 60 3.92 -12.88 -1.06
N THR A 61 3.54 -12.47 0.16
CA THR A 61 3.60 -11.07 0.59
C THR A 61 5.03 -10.53 0.45
N GLU A 62 5.20 -9.49 -0.35
CA GLU A 62 6.47 -8.79 -0.49
C GLU A 62 6.57 -7.62 0.50
N TRP A 63 5.46 -6.91 0.69
CA TRP A 63 5.31 -5.91 1.75
C TRP A 63 3.85 -5.70 2.16
N VAL A 64 3.68 -5.28 3.42
CA VAL A 64 2.43 -4.76 4.00
C VAL A 64 2.75 -3.44 4.69
N SER A 65 2.00 -2.40 4.38
CA SER A 65 2.21 -1.09 4.97
C SER A 65 0.93 -0.30 5.09
N ASP A 66 0.89 0.59 6.07
CA ASP A 66 -0.16 1.58 6.17
C ASP A 66 0.11 2.68 5.13
N LEU A 67 -0.87 3.03 4.30
CA LEU A 67 -0.75 4.14 3.35
C LEU A 67 -1.94 5.07 3.45
N THR A 68 -1.71 6.35 3.19
CA THR A 68 -2.77 7.35 3.12
C THR A 68 -3.41 7.39 1.74
N ALA A 69 -4.63 7.91 1.66
CA ALA A 69 -5.31 8.14 0.37
C ALA A 69 -4.46 8.98 -0.61
N ASP A 70 -3.63 9.86 -0.07
CA ASP A 70 -2.78 10.80 -0.80
C ASP A 70 -1.54 10.13 -1.43
N GLU A 71 -1.20 8.91 -1.01
CA GLU A 71 -0.10 8.08 -1.52
C GLU A 71 -0.58 7.10 -2.60
N LEU A 72 -1.89 7.02 -2.81
CA LEU A 72 -2.53 5.99 -3.63
C LEU A 72 -3.31 6.62 -4.79
N GLU A 73 -3.39 5.90 -5.89
CA GLU A 73 -4.34 6.16 -6.98
C GLU A 73 -5.13 4.89 -7.32
N PRO A 74 -6.39 5.01 -7.79
CA PRO A 74 -7.12 3.86 -8.28
C PRO A 74 -6.37 3.18 -9.44
N PHE A 75 -6.25 1.86 -9.38
CA PHE A 75 -5.71 1.08 -10.50
C PHE A 75 -6.84 0.29 -11.15
N VAL A 76 -7.14 0.63 -12.40
CA VAL A 76 -8.11 -0.08 -13.24
C VAL A 76 -7.34 -0.63 -14.43
N SER A 77 -7.36 -1.95 -14.63
CA SER A 77 -6.70 -2.60 -15.76
C SER A 77 -7.46 -2.40 -17.06
#